data_AF-A0A2N2F4S9-F1
#
_entry.id   AF-A0A2N2F4S9-F1
#
_cell.length_a   1.000
_cell.length_b   1.000
_cell.length_c   1.000
_cell.angle_alpha   90.00
_cell.angle_beta   90.00
_cell.angle_gamma   90.00
#
_symmetry.space_group_name_H-M   'P 1'
#
loop_
_entity.id
_entity.type
_entity.pdbx_description
1 polymer ?
#
loop_
_entity_poly.entity_id
_entity_poly.type
_entity_poly.pdbx_seq_one_letter_code
_entity_poly.pdbx_strand_id
1 'polypeptide(L)'
;GSAEIAVVGATLVGASLGFLWFNTYPAQIFMGDVGSLALGAVLALMALMAKQELLLLIAGGLFVLEAVSVILQVASYRWLGRRIFKMAPIHHHFELMGWQESKITVRFAIISFVLCLLALITLKLR
;
A
#
# COMPACT_ATOMS: atom_id res chain seq x y z
N GLY A 1 -14.28 5.99 -21.54
CA GLY A 1 -14.27 5.28 -20.25
C GLY A 1 -12.84 4.98 -19.80
N SER A 2 -12.23 3.93 -20.33
CA SER A 2 -10.90 3.48 -19.91
C SER A 2 -9.76 4.50 -20.12
N ALA A 3 -9.82 5.29 -21.21
CA ALA A 3 -8.83 6.35 -21.48
C ALA A 3 -8.81 7.45 -20.39
N GLU A 4 -9.98 7.91 -19.94
CA GLU A 4 -10.07 8.93 -18.89
C GLU A 4 -9.52 8.44 -17.54
N ILE A 5 -9.78 7.16 -17.21
CA ILE A 5 -9.24 6.52 -16.01
C ILE A 5 -7.70 6.45 -16.10
N ALA A 6 -7.15 6.18 -17.27
CA ALA A 6 -5.71 6.16 -17.49
C ALA A 6 -5.08 7.55 -17.31
N VAL A 7 -5.74 8.63 -17.74
CA VAL A 7 -5.29 10.01 -17.53
C VAL A 7 -5.25 10.37 -16.04
N VAL A 8 -6.30 10.02 -15.30
CA VAL A 8 -6.33 10.21 -13.83
C VAL A 8 -5.21 9.40 -13.17
N GLY A 9 -5.04 8.13 -13.55
CA GLY A 9 -3.97 7.28 -13.03
C GLY A 9 -2.57 7.85 -13.30
N ALA A 10 -2.30 8.33 -14.51
CA ALA A 10 -1.02 8.95 -14.86
C ALA A 10 -0.76 10.23 -14.05
N THR A 11 -1.81 11.03 -13.81
CA THR A 11 -1.72 12.24 -12.97
C THR A 11 -1.37 11.90 -11.53
N LEU A 12 -1.99 10.84 -10.97
CA LEU A 12 -1.66 10.36 -9.63
C LEU A 12 -0.22 9.87 -9.53
N VAL A 13 0.25 9.11 -10.52
CA VAL A 13 1.65 8.65 -10.56
C VAL A 13 2.61 9.85 -10.59
N GLY A 14 2.36 10.84 -11.44
CA GLY A 14 3.16 12.06 -11.50
C GLY A 14 3.18 12.84 -10.18
N ALA A 15 2.01 13.03 -9.57
CA ALA A 15 1.88 13.72 -8.28
C ALA A 15 2.58 12.94 -7.15
N SER A 16 2.42 11.61 -7.10
CA SER A 16 3.09 10.76 -6.11
C SER A 16 4.61 10.74 -6.28
N LEU A 17 5.13 10.76 -7.51
CA LEU A 17 6.57 10.89 -7.77
C LEU A 17 7.10 12.26 -7.33
N GLY A 18 6.37 13.33 -7.62
CA GLY A 18 6.69 14.68 -7.15
C GLY A 18 6.67 14.78 -5.62
N PHE A 19 5.68 14.16 -4.96
CA PHE A 19 5.63 14.07 -3.50
C PHE A 19 6.81 13.25 -2.95
N LEU A 20 7.11 12.11 -3.55
CA LEU A 20 8.19 11.22 -3.13
C LEU A 20 9.54 11.93 -3.13
N TRP A 21 9.79 12.84 -4.09
CA TRP A 21 11.01 13.67 -4.12
C TRP A 21 11.29 14.41 -2.80
N PHE A 22 10.24 14.89 -2.13
CA PHE A 22 10.34 15.59 -0.85
C PHE A 22 10.10 14.69 0.36
N ASN A 23 9.52 13.50 0.15
CA ASN A 23 9.15 12.57 1.22
C ASN A 23 10.16 11.42 1.40
N THR A 24 11.05 11.15 0.45
CA THR A 24 12.14 10.19 0.64
C THR A 24 12.99 10.54 1.85
N TYR A 25 13.41 9.51 2.60
CA TYR A 25 14.16 9.69 3.83
C TYR A 25 15.43 10.55 3.65
N PRO A 26 15.67 11.56 4.51
CA PRO A 26 14.79 12.07 5.57
C PRO A 26 13.66 12.95 5.03
N ALA A 27 12.41 12.66 5.43
CA ALA A 27 11.23 13.32 4.89
C ALA A 27 11.15 14.81 5.26
N GLN A 28 10.86 15.66 4.27
CA GLN A 28 10.66 17.10 4.44
C GLN A 28 9.18 17.46 4.61
N ILE A 29 8.31 16.68 3.97
CA ILE A 29 6.85 16.82 4.04
C ILE A 29 6.22 15.45 4.32
N PHE A 30 5.13 15.44 5.08
CA PHE A 30 4.33 14.25 5.35
C PHE A 30 3.04 14.28 4.56
N MET A 31 2.56 13.11 4.13
CA MET A 31 1.36 12.99 3.31
C MET A 31 0.08 13.41 4.07
N GLY A 32 0.01 13.06 5.36
CA GLY A 32 -1.17 13.27 6.20
C GLY A 32 -2.40 12.49 5.73
N ASP A 33 -3.50 12.65 6.47
CA ASP A 33 -4.77 11.98 6.17
C ASP A 33 -5.41 12.45 4.87
N VAL A 34 -5.16 13.71 4.49
CA VAL A 34 -5.65 14.29 3.23
C VAL A 34 -5.12 13.50 2.04
N GLY A 35 -3.83 13.17 2.02
CA GLY A 35 -3.24 12.40 0.94
C GLY A 35 -3.55 10.90 1.02
N SER A 36 -3.47 10.28 2.20
CA SER A 36 -3.70 8.82 2.33
C SER A 36 -5.12 8.42 1.97
N LEU A 37 -6.12 9.12 2.51
CA LEU A 37 -7.53 8.80 2.28
C LEU A 37 -7.93 9.11 0.84
N ALA A 38 -7.46 10.22 0.26
CA ALA A 38 -7.71 10.55 -1.14
C ALA A 38 -7.12 9.51 -2.09
N LEU A 39 -5.85 9.12 -1.93
CA LEU A 39 -5.22 8.11 -2.78
C LEU A 39 -5.91 6.76 -2.67
N GLY A 40 -6.24 6.31 -1.45
CA GLY A 40 -6.97 5.07 -1.23
C GLY A 40 -8.35 5.07 -1.89
N ALA A 41 -9.10 6.16 -1.72
CA ALA A 41 -10.45 6.29 -2.30
C ALA A 41 -10.41 6.32 -3.84
N VAL A 42 -9.49 7.08 -4.44
CA VAL A 42 -9.40 7.17 -5.90
C VAL A 42 -8.95 5.85 -6.51
N LEU A 43 -7.98 5.14 -5.92
CA LEU A 43 -7.56 3.81 -6.39
C LEU A 43 -8.72 2.80 -6.31
N ALA A 44 -9.50 2.81 -5.23
CA ALA A 44 -10.68 1.96 -5.09
C ALA A 44 -11.75 2.29 -6.15
N LEU A 45 -12.03 3.57 -6.39
CA LEU A 45 -12.98 4.02 -7.40
C LEU A 45 -12.54 3.61 -8.81
N MET A 46 -11.26 3.77 -9.14
CA MET A 46 -10.69 3.34 -10.42
C MET A 46 -10.88 1.83 -10.63
N ALA A 47 -10.63 1.02 -9.60
CA ALA A 47 -10.81 -0.43 -9.67
C ALA A 47 -12.29 -0.83 -9.85
N LEU A 48 -13.21 -0.17 -9.16
CA LEU A 48 -14.65 -0.38 -9.30
C LEU A 48 -15.14 0.00 -10.70
N MET A 49 -14.74 1.16 -11.21
CA MET A 49 -15.10 1.60 -12.56
C MET A 49 -14.52 0.68 -13.65
N ALA A 50 -13.34 0.11 -13.43
CA ALA A 50 -12.73 -0.86 -14.31
C ALA A 50 -13.29 -2.29 -14.16
N LYS A 51 -14.09 -2.56 -13.12
CA LYS A 51 -14.55 -3.91 -12.72
C LYS A 51 -13.40 -4.88 -12.48
N GLN A 52 -12.35 -4.39 -11.82
CA GLN A 52 -11.11 -5.11 -11.51
C GLN A 52 -10.78 -5.05 -10.02
N GLU A 53 -11.78 -5.33 -9.17
CA GLU A 53 -11.69 -5.23 -7.71
C GLU A 53 -10.69 -6.24 -7.13
N LEU A 54 -10.74 -7.49 -7.61
CA LEU A 54 -9.81 -8.53 -7.20
C LEU A 54 -8.36 -8.20 -7.61
N LEU A 55 -8.20 -7.48 -8.72
CA LEU A 55 -6.89 -7.08 -9.20
C LEU A 55 -6.27 -6.00 -8.30
N LEU A 56 -7.09 -5.08 -7.79
CA LEU A 56 -6.67 -4.10 -6.79
C LEU A 56 -6.22 -4.79 -5.49
N LEU A 57 -6.88 -5.87 -5.08
CA LEU A 57 -6.48 -6.62 -3.88
C LEU A 57 -5.08 -7.24 -4.05
N ILE A 58 -4.73 -7.70 -5.25
CA ILE A 58 -3.41 -8.26 -5.55
C ILE A 58 -2.37 -7.13 -5.69
N ALA A 59 -2.63 -6.14 -6.54
CA ALA A 59 -1.71 -5.05 -6.81
C ALA A 59 -1.45 -4.17 -5.57
N GLY A 60 -2.50 -3.93 -4.77
CA GLY A 60 -2.45 -3.26 -3.47
C GLY A 60 -2.19 -4.21 -2.30
N GLY A 61 -1.70 -5.43 -2.54
CA GLY A 61 -1.57 -6.47 -1.53
C GLY A 61 -0.73 -6.06 -0.33
N LEU A 62 0.25 -5.17 -0.48
CA LEU A 62 1.00 -4.60 0.65
C LEU A 62 0.09 -3.78 1.59
N PHE A 63 -0.80 -2.94 1.05
CA PHE A 63 -1.78 -2.20 1.86
C PHE A 63 -2.73 -3.15 2.59
N VAL A 64 -3.14 -4.23 1.92
CA VAL A 64 -3.98 -5.27 2.52
C VAL A 64 -3.24 -5.96 3.65
N LEU A 65 -1.97 -6.33 3.48
CA LEU A 65 -1.15 -6.96 4.51
C LEU A 65 -0.98 -6.05 5.74
N GLU A 66 -0.76 -4.76 5.53
CA GLU A 66 -0.68 -3.78 6.63
C GLU A 66 -1.99 -3.74 7.43
N ALA A 67 -3.13 -3.63 6.75
CA ALA A 67 -4.45 -3.63 7.40
C ALA A 67 -4.74 -4.95 8.13
N VAL A 68 -4.47 -6.09 7.49
CA VAL A 68 -4.65 -7.42 8.07
C VAL A 68 -3.75 -7.60 9.30
N SER A 69 -2.52 -7.08 9.28
CA SER A 69 -1.63 -7.16 10.45
C SER A 69 -2.23 -6.47 11.68
N VAL A 70 -2.88 -5.31 11.49
CA VAL A 70 -3.56 -4.57 12.56
C VAL A 70 -4.79 -5.33 13.03
N ILE A 71 -5.62 -5.83 12.10
CA ILE A 71 -6.83 -6.60 12.44
C ILE A 71 -6.47 -7.84 13.28
N LEU A 72 -5.46 -8.60 12.86
CA LEU A 72 -4.99 -9.79 13.57
C LEU A 72 -4.39 -9.44 14.93
N GLN A 73 -3.61 -8.36 15.02
CA GLN A 73 -3.02 -7.90 16.28
C GLN A 73 -4.11 -7.49 17.29
N VAL A 74 -5.10 -6.70 16.85
CA VAL A 74 -6.22 -6.26 17.69
C VAL A 74 -7.09 -7.45 18.10
N ALA A 75 -7.40 -8.36 17.19
CA ALA A 75 -8.17 -9.57 17.49
C ALA A 75 -7.46 -10.46 18.51
N SER A 76 -6.15 -10.71 18.33
CA SER A 76 -5.35 -11.50 19.27
C SER A 76 -5.29 -10.84 20.65
N TYR A 77 -5.11 -9.53 20.72
CA TYR A 77 -5.05 -8.83 22.00
C TYR A 77 -6.41 -8.85 22.73
N ARG A 78 -7.53 -8.75 21.98
CA ARG A 78 -8.88 -8.82 22.54
C ARG A 78 -9.26 -10.21 23.05
N TRP A 79 -8.84 -11.28 22.36
CA TRP A 79 -9.26 -12.65 22.70
C TRP A 79 -8.26 -13.41 23.57
N LEU A 80 -6.96 -13.27 23.29
CA LEU A 80 -5.90 -14.03 23.94
C LEU A 80 -5.08 -13.18 24.93
N GLY A 81 -5.24 -11.86 24.92
CA GLY A 81 -4.45 -10.93 25.74
C GLY A 81 -2.96 -10.88 25.35
N ARG A 82 -2.59 -11.43 24.19
CA ARG A 82 -1.20 -11.55 23.73
C ARG A 82 -1.03 -10.90 22.37
N ARG A 83 0.16 -10.34 22.15
CA ARG A 83 0.58 -9.74 20.87
C ARG A 83 1.16 -10.82 19.96
N ILE A 84 0.79 -10.81 18.67
CA ILE A 84 1.36 -11.71 17.65
C ILE A 84 2.57 -11.08 16.96
N PHE A 85 2.51 -9.77 16.69
CA PHE A 85 3.63 -8.97 16.20
C PHE A 85 4.17 -8.11 17.33
N LYS A 86 5.47 -7.78 17.27
CA LYS A 86 6.10 -6.83 18.21
C LYS A 86 5.34 -5.49 18.26
N MET A 87 4.91 -5.01 17.10
CA MET A 87 4.02 -3.86 16.91
C MET A 87 3.26 -4.04 15.60
N ALA A 88 2.04 -3.51 15.53
CA ALA A 88 1.29 -3.39 14.28
C ALA A 88 1.09 -1.89 14.00
N PRO A 89 1.15 -1.44 12.73
CA PRO A 89 1.23 -2.23 11.50
C PRO A 89 2.58 -2.93 11.24
N ILE A 90 2.67 -3.76 10.20
CA ILE A 90 3.76 -4.75 10.05
C ILE A 90 5.13 -4.09 9.78
N HIS A 91 5.20 -2.90 9.19
CA HIS A 91 6.48 -2.19 9.05
C HIS A 91 7.15 -1.90 10.40
N HIS A 92 6.40 -1.49 11.44
CA HIS A 92 6.95 -1.28 12.78
C HIS A 92 7.41 -2.58 13.44
N HIS A 93 6.83 -3.72 13.07
CA HIS A 93 7.35 -5.01 13.50
C HIS A 93 8.80 -5.22 13.01
N PHE A 94 9.09 -4.89 11.75
CA PHE A 94 10.44 -4.96 11.19
C PHE A 94 11.39 -3.93 11.77
N GLU A 95 10.91 -2.73 12.05
CA GLU A 95 11.68 -1.68 12.73
C GLU A 95 12.15 -2.15 14.12
N LEU A 96 11.25 -2.74 14.91
CA LEU A 96 11.57 -3.33 16.22
C LEU A 96 12.39 -4.63 16.14
N MET A 97 12.62 -5.15 14.94
CA MET A 97 13.62 -6.21 14.69
C MET A 97 15.00 -5.64 14.32
N GLY A 98 15.16 -4.31 14.34
CA GLY A 98 16.41 -3.62 14.08
C GLY A 98 16.64 -3.28 12.60
N TRP A 99 15.60 -3.32 11.76
CA TRP A 99 15.74 -2.88 10.37
C TRP A 99 15.65 -1.35 10.30
N GLN A 100 16.52 -0.75 9.50
CA GLN A 100 16.45 0.69 9.20
C GLN A 100 15.17 1.00 8.40
N GLU A 101 14.54 2.13 8.69
CA GLU A 101 13.32 2.59 8.02
C GLU A 101 13.46 2.62 6.49
N SER A 102 14.55 3.22 5.98
CA SER A 102 14.86 3.26 4.55
C SER A 102 14.93 1.87 3.92
N LYS A 103 15.48 0.87 4.64
CA LYS A 103 15.57 -0.52 4.20
C LYS A 103 14.19 -1.18 4.12
N ILE A 104 13.31 -0.88 5.08
CA ILE A 104 11.93 -1.37 5.08
C ILE A 104 11.18 -0.79 3.88
N THR A 105 11.24 0.53 3.70
CA THR A 105 10.56 1.23 2.59
C THR A 105 10.97 0.69 1.22
N VAL A 106 12.27 0.51 0.97
CA VAL A 106 12.75 -0.04 -0.31
C VAL A 106 12.31 -1.49 -0.49
N ARG A 107 12.38 -2.34 0.54
CA ARG A 107 11.94 -3.74 0.45
C ARG A 107 10.44 -3.85 0.20
N PHE A 108 9.65 -3.01 0.86
CA PHE A 108 8.21 -2.97 0.69
C PHE A 108 7.85 -2.48 -0.72
N ALA A 109 8.57 -1.51 -1.27
CA ALA A 109 8.43 -1.10 -2.66
C ALA A 109 8.75 -2.24 -3.64
N ILE A 110 9.80 -3.04 -3.39
CA ILE A 110 10.11 -4.23 -4.21
C ILE A 110 8.95 -5.24 -4.17
N ILE A 111 8.41 -5.53 -2.99
CA ILE A 111 7.26 -6.44 -2.84
C ILE A 111 6.04 -5.90 -3.59
N SER A 112 5.71 -4.62 -3.42
CA SER A 112 4.61 -3.97 -4.16
C SER A 112 4.80 -4.02 -5.67
N PHE A 113 6.02 -3.82 -6.15
CA PHE A 113 6.34 -3.92 -7.57
C PHE A 113 6.11 -5.34 -8.11
N VAL A 114 6.57 -6.37 -7.38
CA VAL A 114 6.34 -7.78 -7.74
C VAL A 114 4.84 -8.13 -7.75
N LEU A 115 4.09 -7.69 -6.73
CA LEU A 115 2.64 -7.88 -6.67
C LEU A 115 1.91 -7.21 -7.84
N CYS A 116 2.36 -6.01 -8.24
CA CYS A 116 1.83 -5.31 -9.40
C CYS A 116 2.10 -6.07 -10.71
N LEU A 117 3.30 -6.64 -10.88
CA LEU A 117 3.61 -7.51 -12.02
C LEU A 117 2.73 -8.78 -12.05
N LEU A 118 2.52 -9.42 -10.90
CA LEU A 118 1.63 -10.58 -10.78
C LEU A 118 0.18 -10.22 -11.15
N ALA A 119 -0.30 -9.06 -10.72
CA ALA A 119 -1.62 -8.55 -11.08
C ALA A 119 -1.74 -8.36 -12.60
N LEU A 120 -0.72 -7.78 -13.25
CA LEU A 120 -0.69 -7.60 -14.71
C LEU A 120 -0.64 -8.93 -15.48
N ILE A 121 0.08 -9.93 -14.99
CA ILE A 121 0.11 -11.27 -15.61
C ILE A 121 -1.28 -11.93 -15.53
N THR A 122 -1.97 -11.78 -14.39
CA THR A 122 -3.33 -12.29 -14.18
C THR A 122 -4.33 -11.71 -15.18
N LEU A 123 -4.15 -10.45 -15.60
CA LEU A 123 -4.95 -9.81 -16.65
C LEU A 123 -4.81 -10.47 -18.02
N LYS A 124 -3.61 -10.97 -18.37
CA LYS A 124 -3.36 -11.65 -19.66
C LYS A 124 -3.90 -13.07 -19.73
N LEU A 125 -4.19 -13.68 -18.57
CA LEU A 125 -4.72 -15.04 -18.48
C LEU A 125 -6.24 -15.11 -18.64
N ARG A 126 -6.88 -13.98 -18.98
CA ARG A 126 -8.33 -13.81 -19.15
C ARG A 126 -8.63 -13.34 -20.56
#